data_AF-A0A6V7V5G5-F1
#
_entry.id   AF-A0A6V7V5G5-F1
#
_cell.length_a   1.000
_cell.length_b   1.000
_cell.length_c   1.000
_cell.angle_alpha   90.00
_cell.angle_beta   90.00
_cell.angle_gamma   90.00
#
_symmetry.space_group_name_H-M   'P 1'
#
loop_
_entity.id
_entity.type
_entity.pdbx_description
1 polymer ?
#
loop_
_entity_poly.entity_id
_entity_poly.type
_entity_poly.pdbx_seq_one_letter_code
_entity_poly.pdbx_strand_id
1 'polypeptide(L)'
;MNFLGSALTTIKPRKDDTLIDRLNYYYTSMIIIGLSVTLTAKQYVGQPIQCWVPAEFSHAWEQYAENYCFVYNTYWVKPDEQIPRPVDERVNRQLFYYQWVPFLMALEAGFFYFPVKFRFTYLHENSHQNNDGN
;
A
#
# COMPACT_ATOMS: atom_id res chain seq x y z
N MET A 1 14.56 -19.45 -1.07
CA MET A 1 13.81 -18.16 -1.10
C MET A 1 12.43 -18.38 -0.48
N ASN A 2 12.31 -18.22 0.84
CA ASN A 2 11.02 -18.29 1.56
C ASN A 2 10.81 -16.97 2.31
N PHE A 3 10.63 -15.88 1.56
CA PHE A 3 10.51 -14.52 2.11
C PHE A 3 9.29 -14.39 3.03
N LEU A 4 8.17 -15.00 2.63
CA LEU A 4 6.95 -15.13 3.43
C LEU A 4 7.19 -15.91 4.74
N GLY A 5 7.99 -16.97 4.70
CA GLY A 5 8.32 -17.76 5.89
C GLY A 5 9.15 -16.97 6.91
N SER A 6 10.13 -16.19 6.44
CA SER A 6 10.93 -15.31 7.31
C SER A 6 10.14 -14.12 7.86
N ALA A 7 9.21 -13.55 7.08
CA ALA A 7 8.33 -12.50 7.58
C ALA A 7 7.42 -13.05 8.70
N LEU A 8 6.82 -14.22 8.49
CA LEU A 8 5.92 -14.85 9.49
C LEU A 8 6.65 -15.28 10.77
N THR A 9 7.88 -15.80 10.67
CA THR A 9 8.66 -16.14 11.88
C THR A 9 9.11 -14.92 12.65
N THR A 10 9.35 -13.79 11.98
CA THR A 10 9.77 -12.56 12.66
C THR A 10 8.61 -11.81 13.31
N ILE A 11 7.39 -12.01 12.83
CA ILE A 11 6.19 -11.45 13.46
C ILE A 11 5.77 -12.29 14.69
N LYS A 12 6.45 -13.39 15.05
CA LYS A 12 6.07 -14.19 16.22
C LYS A 12 6.08 -13.35 17.51
N PRO A 13 5.01 -13.38 18.32
CA PRO A 13 4.97 -12.63 19.58
C PRO A 13 6.00 -13.13 20.57
N ARG A 14 6.87 -12.23 21.04
CA ARG A 14 7.88 -12.52 22.05
C ARG A 14 7.27 -12.31 23.44
N LYS A 15 7.76 -13.09 24.41
CA LYS A 15 7.16 -13.19 25.75
C LYS A 15 7.45 -11.96 26.62
N ASP A 16 8.40 -11.11 26.22
CA ASP A 16 8.88 -9.96 27.00
C ASP A 16 8.26 -8.62 26.54
N ASP A 17 7.33 -8.63 25.58
CA ASP A 17 6.73 -7.43 25.03
C ASP A 17 5.48 -7.00 25.82
N THR A 18 5.35 -5.68 26.06
CA THR A 18 4.13 -5.10 26.66
C THR A 18 2.95 -5.24 25.69
N LEU A 19 1.71 -5.35 26.21
CA LEU A 19 0.50 -5.49 25.39
C LEU A 19 0.37 -4.41 24.28
N ILE A 20 0.78 -3.18 24.59
CA ILE A 20 0.76 -2.04 23.66
C ILE A 20 1.72 -2.24 22.50
N ASP A 21 2.93 -2.76 22.77
CA ASP A 21 3.90 -3.09 21.74
C ASP A 21 3.33 -4.18 20.82
N ARG A 22 2.75 -5.24 21.40
CA ARG A 22 2.13 -6.34 20.63
C ARG A 22 0.99 -5.86 19.74
N LEU A 23 0.12 -4.98 20.23
CA LEU A 23 -0.96 -4.39 19.43
C LEU A 23 -0.41 -3.68 18.18
N ASN A 24 0.65 -2.89 18.35
CA ASN A 24 1.16 -2.07 17.27
C ASN A 24 2.00 -2.88 16.26
N TYR A 25 3.04 -3.58 16.69
CA TYR A 25 3.92 -4.24 15.71
C TYR A 25 3.30 -5.50 15.09
N TYR A 26 2.46 -6.23 15.84
CA TYR A 26 1.86 -7.50 15.38
C TYR A 26 0.54 -7.26 14.67
N TYR A 27 -0.45 -6.71 15.39
CA TYR A 27 -1.82 -6.64 14.88
C TYR A 27 -1.96 -5.57 13.80
N THR A 28 -1.46 -4.36 14.03
CA THR A 28 -1.54 -3.28 13.03
C THR A 28 -0.79 -3.67 11.75
N SER A 29 0.45 -4.16 11.85
CA SER A 29 1.22 -4.60 10.67
C SER A 29 0.52 -5.73 9.90
N MET A 30 -0.05 -6.72 10.58
CA MET A 30 -0.79 -7.81 9.92
C MET A 30 -2.04 -7.31 9.20
N ILE A 31 -2.78 -6.38 9.81
CA ILE A 31 -3.98 -5.79 9.19
C ILE A 31 -3.58 -4.97 7.96
N ILE A 32 -2.55 -4.13 8.05
CA ILE A 32 -2.07 -3.30 6.93
C ILE A 32 -1.57 -4.19 5.78
N ILE A 33 -0.83 -5.26 6.06
CA ILE A 33 -0.38 -6.22 5.04
C ILE A 33 -1.59 -6.90 4.38
N GLY A 34 -2.58 -7.35 5.16
CA GLY A 34 -3.79 -7.97 4.62
C GLY A 34 -4.60 -7.01 3.73
N LEU A 35 -4.72 -5.75 4.13
CA LEU A 35 -5.38 -4.71 3.34
C LEU A 35 -4.60 -4.38 2.07
N SER A 36 -3.27 -4.24 2.15
CA SER A 36 -2.40 -3.99 1.00
C SER A 36 -2.51 -5.10 -0.04
N VAL A 37 -2.50 -6.37 0.39
CA VAL A 37 -2.71 -7.53 -0.51
C VAL A 37 -4.10 -7.49 -1.13
N THR A 38 -5.14 -7.16 -0.37
CA THR A 38 -6.51 -7.10 -0.87
C THR A 38 -6.69 -5.99 -1.92
N LEU A 39 -6.14 -4.80 -1.66
CA LEU A 39 -6.15 -3.68 -2.60
C LEU A 39 -5.39 -4.02 -3.88
N THR A 40 -4.20 -4.61 -3.74
CA THR A 40 -3.39 -5.07 -4.87
C THR A 40 -4.17 -6.11 -5.69
N ALA A 41 -4.79 -7.09 -5.05
CA ALA A 41 -5.62 -8.08 -5.75
C ALA A 41 -6.77 -7.42 -6.53
N LYS A 42 -7.45 -6.42 -5.94
CA LYS A 42 -8.51 -5.66 -6.61
C LYS A 42 -8.00 -4.85 -7.80
N GLN A 43 -6.79 -4.31 -7.72
CA GLN A 43 -6.20 -3.46 -8.77
C GLN A 43 -5.60 -4.25 -9.93
N TYR A 44 -5.03 -5.44 -9.66
CA TYR A 44 -4.37 -6.27 -10.68
C TYR A 44 -5.26 -7.34 -11.31
N VAL A 45 -6.21 -7.91 -10.54
CA VAL A 45 -7.10 -8.99 -11.01
C VAL A 45 -8.51 -8.48 -11.31
N GLY A 46 -8.93 -7.40 -10.65
CA GLY A 46 -10.20 -6.74 -10.90
C GLY A 46 -10.12 -5.63 -11.95
N GLN A 47 -11.27 -5.04 -12.25
CA GLN A 47 -11.36 -3.81 -13.02
C GLN A 47 -11.24 -2.62 -12.03
N PRO A 48 -10.13 -1.86 -12.04
CA PRO A 48 -9.91 -0.79 -11.07
C PRO A 48 -10.85 0.41 -11.27
N ILE A 49 -11.36 0.57 -12.50
CA ILE A 49 -12.32 1.61 -12.88
C ILE A 49 -13.27 1.04 -13.94
N GLN A 50 -14.50 1.55 -13.96
CA GLN A 50 -15.50 1.26 -14.99
C GLN A 50 -15.79 2.56 -15.72
N CYS A 51 -15.61 2.55 -17.04
CA CYS A 51 -15.80 3.74 -17.86
C CYS A 51 -17.14 3.68 -18.59
N TRP A 52 -17.83 4.81 -18.68
CA TRP A 52 -18.97 4.91 -19.59
C TRP A 52 -18.45 5.07 -21.03
N VAL A 53 -18.45 3.98 -21.79
CA VAL A 53 -18.01 3.95 -23.19
C VAL A 53 -19.21 3.94 -24.16
N PRO A 54 -19.06 4.44 -25.40
CA PRO A 54 -20.13 4.37 -26.39
C PRO A 54 -20.48 2.93 -26.75
N ALA A 55 -21.76 2.67 -27.05
CA ALA A 55 -22.29 1.33 -27.31
C ALA A 55 -21.71 0.60 -28.55
N GLU A 56 -21.02 1.33 -29.43
CA GLU A 56 -20.35 0.79 -30.62
C GLU A 56 -19.03 0.07 -30.27
N PHE A 57 -18.51 0.22 -29.04
CA PHE A 57 -17.25 -0.39 -28.65
C PHE A 57 -17.41 -1.87 -28.32
N SER A 58 -16.51 -2.71 -28.84
CA SER A 58 -16.42 -4.10 -28.42
C SER A 58 -15.82 -4.20 -27.01
N HIS A 59 -16.05 -5.32 -26.34
CA HIS A 59 -15.54 -5.58 -25.00
C HIS A 59 -14.00 -5.46 -24.89
N ALA A 60 -13.26 -5.74 -25.96
CA ALA A 60 -11.80 -5.58 -25.96
C ALA A 60 -11.39 -4.10 -25.94
N TRP A 61 -12.13 -3.23 -26.63
CA TRP A 61 -11.92 -1.78 -26.63
C TRP A 61 -12.34 -1.15 -25.31
N GLU A 62 -13.38 -1.68 -24.67
CA GLU A 62 -13.79 -1.29 -23.32
C GLU A 62 -12.67 -1.53 -22.30
N GLN A 63 -12.11 -2.74 -22.25
CA GLN A 63 -10.97 -3.06 -21.38
C GLN A 63 -9.74 -2.19 -21.67
N TYR A 64 -9.47 -1.88 -22.94
CA TYR A 64 -8.40 -0.97 -23.31
C TYR A 64 -8.65 0.45 -22.80
N ALA A 65 -9.86 0.97 -22.98
CA ALA A 65 -10.25 2.29 -22.52
C ALA A 65 -10.18 2.40 -20.99
N GLU A 66 -10.64 1.38 -20.27
CA GLU A 66 -10.55 1.30 -18.80
C GLU A 66 -9.09 1.36 -18.32
N ASN A 67 -8.21 0.55 -18.91
CA ASN A 67 -6.78 0.55 -18.57
C ASN A 67 -6.11 1.88 -18.93
N TYR A 68 -6.47 2.45 -20.08
CA TYR A 68 -5.96 3.76 -20.50
C TYR A 68 -6.37 4.85 -19.51
N CYS A 69 -7.65 4.92 -19.14
CA CYS A 69 -8.17 5.88 -18.15
C CYS A 69 -7.64 5.66 -16.73
N PHE A 70 -7.20 4.45 -16.39
CA PHE A 70 -6.58 4.19 -15.09
C PHE A 70 -5.11 4.64 -15.04
N VAL A 71 -4.35 4.43 -16.12
CA VAL A 71 -2.94 4.82 -16.20
C VAL A 71 -2.80 6.33 -16.45
N TYR A 72 -3.63 6.89 -17.33
CA TYR A 72 -3.72 8.34 -17.51
C TYR A 72 -4.57 8.93 -16.40
N ASN A 73 -3.98 9.78 -15.56
CA ASN A 73 -4.66 10.40 -14.43
C ASN A 73 -6.02 11.02 -14.83
N THR A 74 -7.05 10.77 -14.02
CA THR A 74 -8.38 11.36 -14.19
C THR A 74 -8.49 12.66 -13.40
N TYR A 75 -9.46 13.52 -13.77
CA TYR A 75 -9.76 14.74 -13.03
C TYR A 75 -11.25 14.80 -12.71
N TRP A 76 -11.58 15.37 -11.56
CA TRP A 76 -12.96 15.53 -11.14
C TRP A 76 -13.56 16.83 -11.68
N VAL A 77 -14.78 16.75 -12.20
CA VAL A 77 -15.59 17.88 -12.66
C VAL A 77 -16.95 17.82 -11.97
N LYS A 78 -17.44 18.97 -11.49
CA LYS A 78 -18.78 19.05 -10.92
C LYS A 78 -19.84 18.86 -12.03
N PRO A 79 -20.95 18.16 -11.78
CA PRO A 79 -21.98 17.93 -12.80
C PRO A 79 -22.56 19.21 -13.43
N ASP A 80 -22.60 20.32 -12.67
CA ASP A 80 -23.16 21.60 -13.12
C ASP A 80 -22.13 22.51 -13.84
N GLU A 81 -20.85 22.13 -13.89
CA GLU A 81 -19.77 22.93 -14.48
C GLU A 81 -19.44 22.41 -15.89
N GLN A 82 -19.20 23.32 -16.84
CA GLN A 82 -18.71 22.92 -18.16
C GLN A 82 -17.28 22.40 -18.06
N ILE A 83 -16.95 21.37 -18.83
CA ILE A 83 -15.61 20.77 -18.84
C ILE A 83 -14.59 21.88 -19.19
N PRO A 84 -13.63 22.19 -18.29
CA PRO A 84 -12.69 23.28 -18.52
C PRO A 84 -11.90 23.01 -19.79
N ARG A 85 -11.85 23.96 -20.72
CA ARG A 85 -11.04 23.87 -21.95
C ARG A 85 -9.53 24.01 -21.73
N PRO A 86 -9.02 24.85 -20.80
CA PRO A 86 -7.58 24.97 -20.63
C PRO A 86 -6.98 23.69 -20.04
N VAL A 87 -5.86 23.25 -20.62
CA VAL A 87 -5.16 22.02 -20.21
C VAL A 87 -4.58 22.17 -18.80
N ASP A 88 -4.11 23.36 -18.46
CA ASP A 88 -3.44 23.68 -17.20
C ASP A 88 -4.34 23.42 -15.98
N GLU A 89 -5.62 23.78 -16.11
CA GLU A 89 -6.62 23.58 -15.07
C GLU A 89 -6.97 22.09 -14.90
N ARG A 90 -6.95 21.31 -15.99
CA ARG A 90 -7.15 19.86 -15.93
C ARG A 90 -5.99 19.18 -15.24
N VAL A 91 -4.75 19.60 -15.51
CA VAL A 91 -3.54 19.03 -14.87
C VAL A 91 -3.55 19.28 -13.37
N ASN A 92 -3.90 20.49 -12.93
CA ASN A 92 -4.00 20.80 -11.49
C ASN A 92 -5.07 20.00 -10.74
N ARG A 93 -6.12 19.53 -11.44
CA ARG A 93 -7.21 18.74 -10.85
C ARG A 93 -7.00 17.22 -10.98
N GLN A 94 -5.82 16.76 -11.41
CA GLN A 94 -5.53 15.33 -11.60
C GLN A 94 -5.46 14.55 -10.28
N LEU A 95 -5.96 13.33 -10.30
CA LEU A 95 -6.03 12.42 -9.17
C LEU A 95 -5.05 11.26 -9.40
N PHE A 96 -3.85 11.35 -8.82
CA PHE A 96 -2.82 10.30 -8.92
C PHE A 96 -2.81 9.34 -7.72
N TYR A 97 -3.52 9.63 -6.63
CA TYR A 97 -3.38 8.90 -5.37
C TYR A 97 -3.79 7.42 -5.45
N TYR A 98 -4.77 7.04 -6.27
CA TYR A 98 -5.26 5.66 -6.37
C TYR A 98 -4.16 4.65 -6.74
N GLN A 99 -3.20 5.07 -7.57
CA GLN A 99 -2.08 4.23 -7.99
C GLN A 99 -1.07 4.02 -6.85
N TRP A 100 -0.92 5.00 -5.96
CA TRP A 100 0.08 5.00 -4.89
C TRP A 100 -0.39 4.38 -3.58
N VAL A 101 -1.70 4.33 -3.33
CA VAL A 101 -2.29 3.74 -2.12
C VAL A 101 -1.70 2.36 -1.73
N PRO A 102 -1.64 1.34 -2.62
CA PRO A 102 -1.12 0.02 -2.24
C PRO A 102 0.37 0.07 -1.84
N PHE A 103 1.17 0.93 -2.48
CA PHE A 103 2.58 1.12 -2.15
C PHE A 103 2.77 1.84 -0.82
N LEU A 104 1.97 2.87 -0.55
CA LEU A 104 2.01 3.59 0.72
C LEU A 104 1.63 2.68 1.89
N MET A 105 0.62 1.82 1.73
CA MET A 105 0.27 0.84 2.76
C MET A 105 1.39 -0.19 3.01
N ALA A 106 2.05 -0.68 1.96
CA ALA A 106 3.18 -1.60 2.11
C ALA A 106 4.36 -0.92 2.84
N LEU A 107 4.62 0.34 2.53
CA LEU A 107 5.63 1.16 3.17
C LEU A 107 5.30 1.44 4.64
N GLU A 108 4.05 1.75 4.96
CA GLU A 108 3.57 1.95 6.33
C GLU A 108 3.76 0.68 7.19
N ALA A 109 3.42 -0.49 6.67
CA ALA A 109 3.70 -1.77 7.35
C ALA A 109 5.20 -1.95 7.64
N GLY A 110 6.06 -1.54 6.70
CA GLY A 110 7.51 -1.54 6.89
C GLY A 110 7.97 -0.60 8.01
N PHE A 111 7.40 0.61 8.07
CA PHE A 111 7.73 1.58 9.11
C PHE A 111 7.30 1.15 10.52
N PHE A 112 6.15 0.49 10.68
CA PHE A 112 5.76 -0.06 11.99
C PHE A 112 6.65 -1.21 12.45
N TYR A 113 7.24 -1.95 11.51
CA TYR A 113 8.14 -3.04 11.80
C TYR A 113 9.58 -2.58 12.09
N PHE A 114 10.03 -1.47 11.49
CA PHE A 114 11.37 -0.93 11.64
C PHE A 114 11.84 -0.70 13.09
N PRO A 115 11.08 -0.01 13.98
CA PRO A 115 11.56 0.27 15.34
C PRO A 115 11.76 -1.00 16.19
N VAL A 116 10.98 -2.06 15.96
CA VAL A 116 11.13 -3.34 16.67
C VAL A 116 12.39 -4.06 16.23
N LYS A 117 12.63 -4.12 14.92
CA LYS A 117 13.86 -4.71 14.36
C LYS A 117 15.10 -3.95 14.83
N PHE A 118 15.05 -2.62 14.76
CA PHE A 118 16.14 -1.76 15.20
C PHE A 118 16.43 -1.98 16.70
N ARG A 119 15.41 -1.88 17.56
CA ARG A 119 15.56 -2.12 19.01
C ARG A 119 16.19 -3.48 19.28
N PHE A 120 15.70 -4.53 18.62
CA PHE A 120 16.20 -5.89 18.83
C PHE A 120 17.66 -6.04 18.40
N THR A 121 18.03 -5.61 17.19
CA THR A 121 19.40 -5.76 16.70
C THR A 121 20.38 -4.91 17.52
N TYR A 122 20.05 -3.65 17.81
CA TYR A 122 20.97 -2.76 18.54
C TYR A 122 21.13 -3.13 20.02
N LEU A 123 20.05 -3.48 20.73
CA LEU A 123 20.15 -3.84 22.15
C LEU A 123 20.76 -5.24 22.35
N HIS A 124 20.48 -6.19 21.45
CA HIS A 124 21.06 -7.52 21.55
C HIS A 124 22.58 -7.50 21.34
N GLU A 125 23.05 -6.74 20.34
CA GLU A 125 24.49 -6.52 20.10
C GLU A 125 25.18 -5.92 21.34
N ASN A 126 24.60 -4.85 21.89
CA ASN A 126 25.15 -4.18 23.08
C ASN A 126 25.12 -5.05 24.33
N SER A 127 24.15 -5.96 24.47
CA SER A 127 24.08 -6.86 25.62
C SER A 127 25.17 -7.94 25.61
N HIS A 128 25.59 -8.41 24.43
CA HIS A 128 26.70 -9.35 24.30
C HIS A 128 28.04 -8.69 24.65
N GLN A 129 28.30 -7.48 24.15
CA GLN A 129 29.53 -6.75 24.47
C GLN A 129 29.70 -6.45 25.97
N ASN A 130 28.60 -6.20 26.69
CA ASN A 130 28.65 -5.96 28.13
C ASN A 130 28.91 -7.25 28.95
N ASN A 131 28.61 -8.43 28.40
CA ASN A 131 28.79 -9.72 29.09
C ASN A 131 30.16 -10.35 28.83
N ASP A 132 30.78 -10.05 27.69
CA ASP A 132 32.14 -10.54 27.36
C ASP A 132 33.26 -9.68 28.00
N GLY A 133 32.91 -8.53 28.57
CA GLY A 133 33.82 -7.59 29.23
C GLY A 133 33.92 -7.70 30.76
N ASN A 134 33.24 -8.67 31.38
CA ASN A 134 33.25 -8.95 32.82
C ASN A 134 33.54 -10.43 33.08
#